data_AF-A0A4Q4KSM2-F1
#
_entry.id   AF-A0A4Q4KSM2-F1
#
_cell.length_a   1.000
_cell.length_b   1.000
_cell.length_c   1.000
_cell.angle_alpha   90.00
_cell.angle_beta   90.00
_cell.angle_gamma   90.00
#
_symmetry.space_group_name_H-M   'P 1'
#
loop_
_entity.id
_entity.type
_entity.pdbx_description
1 polymer ?
#
loop_
_entity_poly.entity_id
_entity_poly.type
_entity_poly.pdbx_seq_one_letter_code
_entity_poly.pdbx_strand_id
1 'polypeptide(L)'
;MNRLKLVNAISEAVIPILGLVFFEWGIYFILLFYFIDLIATEVFVYIKVNKIIQFQKINFPFSLRYGRLIFNSILMFLVIIISQIAVYFIVPGIDFPKQIVAFLSYEEAGLPIPQGYILLPLVILGNYQQYKAMFVKTGAYQIQSWKNLIFSRRKALYIAIAGGILAIGLANLIALPGFVYVLVIVGVKFWLDFFND
;
A
#
# COMPACT_ATOMS: atom_id res chain seq x y z
N MET A 1 0.56 14.13 17.61
CA MET A 1 0.83 12.92 16.80
C MET A 1 -0.43 12.42 16.08
N ASN A 2 -1.56 12.23 16.76
CA ASN A 2 -2.80 11.71 16.16
C ASN A 2 -3.38 12.56 15.02
N ARG A 3 -3.27 13.90 15.08
CA ARG A 3 -3.71 14.78 13.98
C ARG A 3 -2.93 14.58 12.70
N LEU A 4 -1.61 14.39 12.79
CA LEU A 4 -0.76 14.13 11.61
C LEU A 4 -1.06 12.75 11.00
N LYS A 5 -1.28 11.73 11.85
CA LYS A 5 -1.70 10.39 11.42
C LYS A 5 -3.03 10.42 10.69
N LEU A 6 -4.01 11.14 11.24
CA LEU A 6 -5.31 11.34 10.60
C LEU A 6 -5.19 12.01 9.24
N VAL A 7 -4.44 13.12 9.14
CA VAL A 7 -4.27 13.84 7.88
C VAL A 7 -3.63 12.95 6.82
N ASN A 8 -2.64 12.14 7.19
CA ASN A 8 -1.99 11.22 6.25
C ASN A 8 -2.94 10.10 5.80
N ALA A 9 -3.63 9.43 6.74
CA ALA A 9 -4.59 8.38 6.42
C ALA A 9 -5.72 8.90 5.51
N ILE A 10 -6.22 10.11 5.76
CA ILE A 10 -7.20 10.76 4.87
C ILE A 10 -6.58 11.01 3.50
N SER A 11 -5.38 11.60 3.45
CA SER A 11 -4.72 11.94 2.18
C SER A 11 -4.48 10.71 1.30
N GLU A 12 -4.17 9.57 1.90
CA GLU A 12 -3.99 8.30 1.19
C GLU A 12 -5.30 7.67 0.71
N ALA A 13 -6.40 7.83 1.47
CA ALA A 13 -7.71 7.32 1.09
C ALA A 13 -8.39 8.17 0.01
N VAL A 14 -8.06 9.47 -0.07
CA VAL A 14 -8.67 10.42 -1.00
C VAL A 14 -8.44 10.00 -2.46
N ILE A 15 -7.22 9.63 -2.86
CA ILE A 15 -6.93 9.32 -4.27
C ILE A 15 -7.76 8.12 -4.77
N PRO A 16 -7.79 6.96 -4.08
CA PRO A 16 -8.66 5.83 -4.45
C PRO A 16 -10.16 6.18 -4.48
N ILE A 17 -10.64 6.99 -3.53
CA ILE A 17 -12.05 7.41 -3.50
C ILE A 17 -12.36 8.33 -4.68
N LEU A 18 -11.47 9.27 -5.00
CA LEU A 18 -11.63 10.12 -6.18
C LEU A 18 -11.58 9.29 -7.46
N GLY A 19 -10.66 8.33 -7.54
CA GLY A 19 -10.59 7.32 -8.60
C GLY A 19 -11.92 6.65 -8.84
N LEU A 20 -12.56 6.16 -7.78
CA LEU A 20 -13.86 5.49 -7.84
C LEU A 20 -14.99 6.45 -8.30
N VAL A 21 -15.09 7.64 -7.69
CA VAL A 21 -16.27 8.51 -7.83
C VAL A 21 -16.22 9.39 -9.08
N PHE A 22 -15.03 9.89 -9.46
CA PHE A 22 -14.87 10.87 -10.53
C PHE A 22 -14.26 10.30 -11.80
N PHE A 23 -13.41 9.27 -11.67
CA PHE A 23 -12.66 8.70 -12.79
C PHE A 23 -13.12 7.29 -13.17
N GLU A 24 -14.21 6.81 -12.56
CA GLU A 24 -14.81 5.49 -12.79
C GLU A 24 -13.79 4.33 -12.73
N TRP A 25 -12.77 4.48 -11.86
CA TRP A 25 -11.73 3.46 -11.74
C TRP A 25 -12.33 2.13 -11.28
N GLY A 26 -12.09 1.09 -12.08
CA GLY A 26 -12.39 -0.27 -11.67
C GLY A 26 -11.57 -0.72 -10.47
N ILE A 27 -12.01 -1.78 -9.80
CA ILE A 27 -11.33 -2.36 -8.63
C ILE A 27 -9.83 -2.63 -8.89
N TYR A 28 -9.49 -3.07 -10.10
CA TYR A 28 -8.12 -3.40 -10.45
C TYR A 28 -7.23 -2.16 -10.61
N PHE A 29 -7.75 -1.05 -11.16
CA PHE A 29 -7.02 0.21 -11.25
C PHE A 29 -6.64 0.73 -9.85
N ILE A 30 -7.58 0.66 -8.91
CA ILE A 30 -7.34 1.06 -7.52
C ILE A 30 -6.32 0.12 -6.85
N LEU A 31 -6.38 -1.18 -7.14
CA LEU A 31 -5.38 -2.13 -6.63
C LEU A 31 -3.99 -1.88 -7.22
N LEU A 32 -3.87 -1.51 -8.51
CA LEU A 32 -2.58 -1.15 -9.10
C LEU A 32 -1.96 0.07 -8.39
N PHE A 33 -2.77 1.09 -8.10
CA PHE A 33 -2.35 2.23 -7.27
C PHE A 33 -1.83 1.75 -5.90
N TYR A 34 -2.59 0.89 -5.22
CA TYR A 34 -2.16 0.33 -3.94
C TYR A 34 -0.94 -0.59 -4.04
N PHE A 35 -0.70 -1.29 -5.14
CA PHE A 35 0.51 -2.09 -5.32
C PHE A 35 1.76 -1.21 -5.42
N ILE A 36 1.68 -0.11 -6.16
CA ILE A 36 2.78 0.86 -6.25
C ILE A 36 3.05 1.45 -4.86
N ASP A 37 2.00 1.83 -4.14
CA ASP A 37 2.10 2.37 -2.79
C ASP A 37 2.66 1.35 -1.79
N LEU A 38 2.24 0.09 -1.89
CA LEU A 38 2.72 -1.01 -1.08
C LEU A 38 4.22 -1.24 -1.29
N ILE A 39 4.69 -1.21 -2.55
CA ILE A 39 6.11 -1.33 -2.92
C ILE A 39 6.90 -0.14 -2.39
N ALA A 40 6.39 1.08 -2.59
CA ALA A 40 7.04 2.29 -2.09
C ALA A 40 7.17 2.24 -0.55
N THR A 41 6.10 1.88 0.15
CA THR A 41 6.09 1.71 1.61
C THR A 41 7.15 0.71 2.05
N GLU A 42 7.28 -0.43 1.36
CA GLU A 42 8.28 -1.44 1.69
C GLU A 42 9.70 -0.88 1.56
N VAL A 43 10.01 -0.17 0.47
CA VAL A 43 11.29 0.53 0.29
C VAL A 43 11.55 1.51 1.45
N PHE A 44 10.54 2.29 1.86
CA PHE A 44 10.70 3.23 2.97
C PHE A 44 10.84 2.54 4.34
N VAL A 45 10.27 1.36 4.55
CA VAL A 45 10.53 0.55 5.76
C VAL A 45 12.01 0.16 5.83
N TYR A 46 12.62 -0.27 4.71
CA TYR A 46 14.06 -0.55 4.67
C TYR A 46 14.87 0.70 5.03
N ILE A 47 14.54 1.86 4.46
CA ILE A 47 15.21 3.13 4.75
C ILE A 47 15.06 3.50 6.24
N LYS A 48 13.85 3.42 6.81
CA LYS A 48 13.57 3.71 8.22
C LYS A 48 14.38 2.79 9.16
N VAL A 49 14.34 1.47 8.92
CA VAL A 49 15.10 0.50 9.73
C VAL A 49 16.60 0.78 9.68
N ASN A 50 17.14 1.07 8.49
CA ASN A 50 18.55 1.38 8.32
C ASN A 50 18.96 2.62 9.14
N LYS A 51 18.12 3.65 9.14
CA LYS A 51 18.36 4.89 9.89
C LYS A 51 18.29 4.68 11.41
N ILE A 52 17.35 3.88 11.90
CA ILE A 52 17.26 3.50 13.33
C ILE A 52 18.56 2.81 13.78
N ILE A 53 18.98 1.77 13.05
CA ILE A 53 20.15 0.96 13.39
C ILE A 53 21.43 1.82 13.40
N GLN A 54 21.60 2.67 12.39
CA GLN A 54 22.75 3.57 12.28
C GLN A 54 22.78 4.58 13.44
N PHE A 55 21.66 5.21 13.76
CA PHE A 55 21.61 6.23 14.82
C PHE A 55 21.76 5.63 16.22
N GLN A 56 21.06 4.54 16.51
CA GLN A 56 21.09 3.87 17.81
C GLN A 56 22.34 2.98 18.01
N LYS A 57 23.23 2.90 17.00
CA LYS A 57 24.47 2.09 17.01
C LYS A 57 24.23 0.63 17.41
N ILE A 58 23.10 0.06 16.98
CA ILE A 58 22.74 -1.31 17.33
C ILE A 58 23.67 -2.27 16.58
N ASN A 59 24.38 -3.13 17.31
CA ASN A 59 25.10 -4.23 16.71
C ASN A 59 24.09 -5.27 16.23
N PHE A 60 23.82 -5.28 14.94
CA PHE A 60 22.79 -6.13 14.35
C PHE A 60 23.38 -7.00 13.23
N PRO A 61 23.37 -8.34 13.38
CA PRO A 61 23.94 -9.23 12.38
C PRO A 61 23.26 -9.02 11.03
N PHE A 62 24.07 -8.85 9.98
CA PHE A 62 23.58 -8.61 8.63
C PHE A 62 22.55 -9.67 8.18
N SER A 63 22.82 -10.96 8.45
CA SER A 63 21.93 -12.07 8.09
C SER A 63 20.53 -11.98 8.71
N LEU A 64 20.45 -11.66 10.01
CA LEU A 64 19.18 -11.50 10.73
C LEU A 64 18.40 -10.25 10.29
N ARG A 65 19.10 -9.18 9.91
CA ARG A 65 18.49 -7.94 9.40
C ARG A 65 17.82 -8.15 8.06
N TYR A 66 18.60 -8.62 7.09
CA TYR A 66 18.11 -8.80 5.74
C TYR A 66 17.10 -9.95 5.69
N GLY A 67 17.29 -11.03 6.46
CA GLY A 67 16.31 -12.11 6.51
C GLY A 67 14.92 -11.66 6.96
N ARG A 68 14.82 -10.80 8.00
CA ARG A 68 13.51 -10.31 8.49
C ARG A 68 12.82 -9.36 7.52
N LEU A 69 13.59 -8.51 6.83
CA LEU A 69 13.08 -7.57 5.83
C LEU A 69 12.69 -8.30 4.53
N ILE A 70 13.52 -9.24 4.06
CA ILE A 70 13.22 -10.10 2.91
C ILE A 70 11.94 -10.87 3.15
N PHE A 71 11.72 -11.39 4.36
CA PHE A 71 10.46 -12.06 4.69
C PHE A 71 9.24 -11.14 4.52
N ASN A 72 9.31 -9.87 4.91
CA ASN A 72 8.23 -8.92 4.67
C ASN A 72 8.06 -8.64 3.16
N SER A 73 9.14 -8.56 2.38
CA SER A 73 9.06 -8.44 0.92
C SER A 73 8.39 -9.66 0.28
N ILE A 74 8.67 -10.88 0.76
CA ILE A 74 7.98 -12.10 0.30
C ILE A 74 6.48 -12.02 0.62
N LEU A 75 6.11 -11.61 1.83
CA LEU A 75 4.71 -11.41 2.19
C LEU A 75 4.04 -10.33 1.34
N MET A 76 4.75 -9.24 1.01
CA MET A 76 4.27 -8.21 0.11
C MET A 76 3.96 -8.76 -1.28
N PHE A 77 4.87 -9.56 -1.87
CA PHE A 77 4.62 -10.23 -3.14
C PHE A 77 3.42 -11.19 -3.05
N LEU A 78 3.29 -11.90 -1.93
CA LEU A 78 2.14 -12.76 -1.68
C LEU A 78 0.82 -11.98 -1.64
N VAL A 79 0.80 -10.77 -1.04
CA VAL A 79 -0.38 -9.88 -1.07
C VAL A 79 -0.74 -9.52 -2.50
N ILE A 80 0.23 -9.15 -3.32
CA ILE A 80 0.00 -8.79 -4.74
C ILE A 80 -0.59 -10.00 -5.48
N ILE A 81 0.02 -11.18 -5.35
CA ILE A 81 -0.45 -12.40 -6.01
C ILE A 81 -1.88 -12.76 -5.58
N ILE A 82 -2.17 -12.77 -4.28
CA ILE A 82 -3.51 -13.07 -3.76
C ILE A 82 -4.52 -12.04 -4.25
N SER A 83 -4.15 -10.76 -4.32
CA SER A 83 -5.02 -9.71 -4.82
C SER A 83 -5.32 -9.86 -6.32
N GLN A 84 -4.34 -10.29 -7.13
CA GLN A 84 -4.56 -10.62 -8.54
C GLN A 84 -5.56 -11.79 -8.66
N ILE A 85 -5.39 -12.84 -7.86
CA ILE A 85 -6.32 -13.98 -7.82
C ILE A 85 -7.71 -13.52 -7.39
N ALA A 86 -7.82 -12.68 -6.36
CA ALA A 86 -9.11 -12.14 -5.91
C ALA A 86 -9.84 -11.40 -7.04
N VAL A 87 -9.13 -10.54 -7.76
CA VAL A 87 -9.72 -9.79 -8.88
C VAL A 87 -10.15 -10.71 -10.02
N TYR A 88 -9.40 -11.78 -10.30
CA TYR A 88 -9.79 -12.77 -11.30
C TYR A 88 -11.17 -13.39 -11.01
N PHE A 89 -11.49 -13.63 -9.73
CA PHE A 89 -12.81 -14.11 -9.32
C PHE A 89 -13.88 -13.02 -9.27
N ILE A 90 -13.52 -11.77 -8.96
CA ILE A 90 -14.45 -10.65 -8.85
C ILE A 90 -14.86 -10.10 -10.22
N VAL A 91 -13.93 -10.06 -11.18
CA VAL A 91 -14.13 -9.46 -12.51
C VAL A 91 -13.93 -10.54 -13.58
N PRO A 92 -15.02 -11.20 -14.03
CA PRO A 92 -14.95 -12.24 -15.04
C PRO A 92 -14.31 -11.72 -16.33
N GLY A 93 -13.35 -12.48 -16.88
CA GLY A 93 -12.70 -12.14 -18.16
C GLY A 93 -11.72 -10.98 -18.10
N ILE A 94 -11.22 -10.61 -16.90
CA ILE A 94 -10.21 -9.55 -16.78
C ILE A 94 -8.93 -9.87 -17.56
N ASP A 95 -8.48 -8.92 -18.37
CA ASP A 95 -7.19 -8.93 -19.05
C ASP A 95 -6.20 -8.07 -18.26
N PHE A 96 -5.42 -8.71 -17.39
CA PHE A 96 -4.48 -8.00 -16.50
C PHE A 96 -3.43 -7.17 -17.26
N PRO A 97 -2.70 -7.72 -18.26
CA PRO A 97 -1.75 -6.91 -19.04
C PRO A 97 -2.40 -5.67 -19.65
N LYS A 98 -3.58 -5.82 -20.27
CA LYS A 98 -4.28 -4.68 -20.87
C LYS A 98 -4.65 -3.63 -19.83
N GLN A 99 -5.12 -4.06 -18.65
CA GLN A 99 -5.47 -3.14 -17.57
C GLN A 99 -4.25 -2.45 -16.96
N ILE A 100 -3.10 -3.10 -16.87
CA ILE A 100 -1.84 -2.47 -16.42
C ILE A 100 -1.39 -1.40 -17.41
N VAL A 101 -1.41 -1.72 -18.71
CA VAL A 101 -1.07 -0.77 -19.76
C VAL A 101 -2.04 0.39 -19.73
N ALA A 102 -3.35 0.11 -19.66
CA ALA A 102 -4.37 1.14 -19.53
C ALA A 102 -4.14 2.01 -18.29
N PHE A 103 -3.82 1.43 -17.13
CA PHE A 103 -3.54 2.21 -15.92
C PHE A 103 -2.37 3.19 -16.10
N LEU A 104 -1.34 2.83 -16.87
CA LEU A 104 -0.21 3.73 -17.12
C LEU A 104 -0.50 4.74 -18.22
N SER A 105 -1.22 4.32 -19.27
CA SER A 105 -1.46 5.09 -20.48
C SER A 105 -2.80 5.84 -20.50
N TYR A 106 -3.63 5.72 -19.47
CA TYR A 106 -4.96 6.33 -19.43
C TYR A 106 -4.82 7.86 -19.44
N GLU A 107 -5.40 8.49 -20.45
CA GLU A 107 -5.48 9.94 -20.57
C GLU A 107 -6.87 10.39 -20.17
N GLU A 108 -6.93 11.25 -19.15
CA GLU A 108 -8.17 11.82 -18.67
C GLU A 108 -8.65 12.91 -19.65
N ALA A 109 -9.96 13.04 -19.82
CA ALA A 109 -10.54 14.07 -20.69
C ALA A 109 -10.09 15.47 -20.23
N GLY A 110 -9.31 16.16 -21.05
CA GLY A 110 -8.78 17.50 -20.77
C GLY A 110 -7.35 17.53 -20.21
N LEU A 111 -6.73 16.39 -19.94
CA LEU A 111 -5.31 16.26 -19.57
C LEU A 111 -4.60 15.34 -20.58
N PRO A 112 -3.85 15.88 -21.57
CA PRO A 112 -3.11 15.09 -22.55
C PRO A 112 -1.81 14.53 -21.95
N ILE A 113 -1.88 14.04 -20.72
CA ILE A 113 -0.76 13.43 -20.00
C ILE A 113 -1.30 12.11 -19.46
N PRO A 114 -0.65 10.97 -19.78
CA PRO A 114 -1.06 9.71 -19.23
C PRO A 114 -0.96 9.72 -17.71
N GLN A 115 -2.01 9.25 -17.03
CA GLN A 115 -2.14 9.34 -15.57
C GLN A 115 -0.97 8.69 -14.84
N GLY A 116 -0.31 7.67 -15.43
CA GLY A 116 0.86 7.02 -14.85
C GLY A 116 2.02 7.99 -14.58
N TYR A 117 2.20 9.02 -15.41
CA TYR A 117 3.22 10.06 -15.21
C TYR A 117 2.92 10.97 -14.00
N ILE A 118 1.66 11.05 -13.59
CA ILE A 118 1.23 11.85 -12.44
C ILE A 118 1.18 10.97 -11.19
N LEU A 119 0.52 9.82 -11.28
CA LEU A 119 0.26 8.92 -10.15
C LEU A 119 1.54 8.28 -9.61
N LEU A 120 2.46 7.81 -10.47
CA LEU A 120 3.68 7.14 -10.00
C LEU A 120 4.56 8.08 -9.16
N PRO A 121 4.92 9.30 -9.62
CA PRO A 121 5.66 10.24 -8.78
C PRO A 121 4.87 10.63 -7.53
N LEU A 122 3.55 10.82 -7.62
CA LEU A 122 2.73 11.24 -6.50
C LEU A 122 2.74 10.22 -5.35
N VAL A 123 2.65 8.93 -5.65
CA VAL A 123 2.71 7.86 -4.65
C VAL A 123 4.08 7.81 -3.97
N ILE A 124 5.16 7.90 -4.74
CA ILE A 124 6.53 7.91 -4.20
C ILE A 124 6.75 9.15 -3.33
N LEU A 125 6.28 10.30 -3.81
CA LEU A 125 6.37 11.58 -3.11
C LEU A 125 5.55 11.57 -1.82
N GLY A 126 4.36 10.97 -1.82
CA GLY A 126 3.54 10.77 -0.62
C GLY A 126 4.33 10.00 0.45
N ASN A 127 4.86 8.82 0.09
CA ASN A 127 5.68 8.02 0.99
C ASN A 127 6.93 8.76 1.48
N TYR A 128 7.60 9.52 0.60
CA TYR A 128 8.74 10.35 0.95
C TYR A 128 8.38 11.46 1.95
N GLN A 129 7.26 12.14 1.72
CA GLN A 129 6.76 13.19 2.62
C GLN A 129 6.44 12.62 3.99
N GLN A 130 5.80 11.45 4.07
CA GLN A 130 5.54 10.76 5.33
C GLN A 130 6.85 10.41 6.06
N TYR A 131 7.82 9.83 5.33
CA TYR A 131 9.14 9.56 5.90
C TYR A 131 9.80 10.83 6.46
N LYS A 132 9.77 11.94 5.73
CA LYS A 132 10.37 13.20 6.22
C LYS A 132 9.58 13.78 7.40
N ALA A 133 8.26 13.86 7.30
CA ALA A 133 7.40 14.55 8.26
C ALA A 133 7.21 13.74 9.55
N MET A 134 6.91 12.45 9.45
CA MET A 134 6.55 11.62 10.60
C MET A 134 7.73 10.89 11.23
N PHE A 135 8.80 10.66 10.49
CA PHE A 135 9.93 9.87 10.97
C PHE A 135 11.19 10.71 11.19
N VAL A 136 11.57 11.57 10.24
CA VAL A 136 12.77 12.41 10.37
C VAL A 136 12.52 13.63 11.25
N LYS A 137 11.51 14.46 10.94
CA LYS A 137 11.26 15.73 11.67
C LYS A 137 10.87 15.52 13.13
N THR A 138 10.16 14.44 13.43
CA THR A 138 9.76 14.08 14.80
C THR A 138 10.89 13.42 15.61
N GLY A 139 12.01 13.08 14.97
CA GLY A 139 13.07 12.31 15.62
C GLY A 139 12.68 10.86 15.96
N ALA A 140 11.66 10.28 15.31
CA ALA A 140 11.19 8.93 15.63
C ALA A 140 12.30 7.87 15.57
N TYR A 141 13.29 8.05 14.67
CA TYR A 141 14.45 7.16 14.56
C TYR A 141 15.30 7.03 15.84
N GLN A 142 15.16 7.96 16.78
CA GLN A 142 15.91 7.97 18.04
C GLN A 142 15.29 7.04 19.07
N ILE A 143 13.95 6.94 19.10
CA ILE A 143 13.19 6.25 20.14
C ILE A 143 12.48 4.99 19.64
N GLN A 144 12.17 4.91 18.34
CA GLN A 144 11.41 3.81 17.77
C GLN A 144 12.27 2.55 17.68
N SER A 145 11.68 1.42 18.06
CA SER A 145 12.32 0.10 17.91
C SER A 145 12.18 -0.39 16.48
N TRP A 146 13.30 -0.76 15.86
CA TRP A 146 13.31 -1.39 14.53
C TRP A 146 12.51 -2.69 14.50
N LYS A 147 12.46 -3.46 15.61
CA LYS A 147 11.68 -4.70 15.70
C LYS A 147 10.19 -4.38 15.57
N ASN A 148 9.72 -3.39 16.32
CA ASN A 148 8.33 -3.00 16.33
C ASN A 148 7.91 -2.50 14.94
N LEU A 149 8.78 -1.75 14.26
CA LEU A 149 8.52 -1.30 12.88
C LEU A 149 8.35 -2.49 11.91
N ILE A 150 9.27 -3.46 11.93
CA ILE A 150 9.19 -4.65 11.06
C ILE A 150 7.96 -5.51 11.39
N PHE A 151 7.68 -5.74 12.67
CA PHE A 151 6.55 -6.57 13.10
C PHE A 151 5.20 -5.90 12.88
N SER A 152 5.10 -4.57 13.06
CA SER A 152 3.88 -3.82 12.72
C SER A 152 3.59 -3.95 11.21
N ARG A 153 4.61 -3.73 10.38
CA ARG A 153 4.49 -3.94 8.93
C ARG A 153 4.05 -5.36 8.59
N ARG A 154 4.64 -6.37 9.24
CA ARG A 154 4.28 -7.78 9.03
C ARG A 154 2.82 -8.05 9.40
N LYS A 155 2.34 -7.50 10.52
CA LYS A 155 0.94 -7.61 10.95
C LYS A 155 0.00 -7.02 9.89
N ALA A 156 0.32 -5.84 9.35
CA ALA A 156 -0.45 -5.23 8.27
C ALA A 156 -0.50 -6.12 7.01
N LEU A 157 0.64 -6.71 6.63
CA LEU A 157 0.70 -7.65 5.50
C LEU A 157 -0.15 -8.91 5.74
N TYR A 158 -0.14 -9.48 6.94
CA TYR A 158 -1.02 -10.62 7.28
C TYR A 158 -2.50 -10.25 7.21
N ILE A 159 -2.87 -9.05 7.66
CA ILE A 159 -4.25 -8.56 7.56
C ILE A 159 -4.65 -8.41 6.08
N ALA A 160 -3.77 -7.88 5.24
CA ALA A 160 -4.02 -7.76 3.80
C ALA A 160 -4.15 -9.15 3.12
N ILE A 161 -3.31 -10.13 3.49
CA ILE A 161 -3.41 -11.51 3.00
C ILE A 161 -4.76 -12.13 3.40
N ALA A 162 -5.13 -12.02 4.68
CA ALA A 162 -6.40 -12.53 5.18
C ALA A 162 -7.58 -11.87 4.45
N GLY A 163 -7.53 -10.54 4.26
CA GLY A 163 -8.53 -9.80 3.51
C GLY A 163 -8.65 -10.26 2.05
N GLY A 164 -7.53 -10.53 1.37
CA GLY A 164 -7.51 -11.06 0.00
C GLY A 164 -8.11 -12.46 -0.10
N ILE A 165 -7.79 -13.36 0.84
CA ILE A 165 -8.38 -14.70 0.91
C ILE A 165 -9.89 -14.62 1.16
N LEU A 166 -10.32 -13.75 2.09
CA LEU A 166 -11.74 -13.52 2.35
C LEU A 166 -12.45 -12.96 1.11
N ALA A 167 -11.83 -12.04 0.37
CA ALA A 167 -12.38 -11.50 -0.86
C ALA A 167 -12.59 -12.57 -1.93
N ILE A 168 -11.63 -13.50 -2.09
CA ILE A 168 -11.78 -14.68 -2.98
C ILE A 168 -12.98 -15.52 -2.55
N GLY A 169 -13.07 -15.85 -1.24
CA GLY A 169 -14.19 -16.63 -0.72
C GLY A 169 -15.54 -15.96 -0.95
N LEU A 170 -15.64 -14.67 -0.64
CA LEU A 170 -16.86 -13.88 -0.85
C LEU A 170 -17.26 -13.80 -2.32
N ALA A 171 -16.30 -13.57 -3.23
CA ALA A 171 -16.59 -13.49 -4.67
C ALA A 171 -17.20 -14.78 -5.24
N ASN A 172 -16.87 -15.93 -4.64
CA ASN A 172 -17.44 -17.23 -5.04
C ASN A 172 -18.81 -17.52 -4.40
N LEU A 173 -19.15 -16.86 -3.28
CA LEU A 173 -20.40 -17.09 -2.56
C LEU A 173 -21.49 -16.08 -2.94
N ILE A 174 -21.11 -14.82 -3.17
CA ILE A 174 -22.03 -13.70 -3.39
C ILE A 174 -21.45 -12.78 -4.47
N ALA A 175 -22.22 -12.50 -5.50
CA ALA A 175 -21.86 -11.52 -6.52
C ALA A 175 -22.03 -10.09 -5.95
N LEU A 176 -20.97 -9.57 -5.34
CA LEU A 176 -20.93 -8.20 -4.83
C LEU A 176 -20.42 -7.24 -5.92
N PRO A 177 -20.97 -6.01 -6.00
CA PRO A 177 -20.42 -4.98 -6.88
C PRO A 177 -18.97 -4.64 -6.53
N GLY A 178 -18.14 -4.39 -7.55
CA GLY A 178 -16.70 -4.10 -7.39
C GLY A 178 -16.40 -2.94 -6.43
N PHE A 179 -17.25 -1.91 -6.38
CA PHE A 179 -17.07 -0.76 -5.50
C PHE A 179 -17.15 -1.14 -4.00
N VAL A 180 -17.89 -2.20 -3.64
CA VAL A 180 -18.00 -2.65 -2.25
C VAL A 180 -16.64 -3.15 -1.76
N TYR A 181 -15.94 -3.93 -2.59
CA TYR A 181 -14.58 -4.37 -2.29
C TYR A 181 -13.62 -3.20 -2.15
N VAL A 182 -13.73 -2.19 -3.04
CA VAL A 182 -12.91 -0.98 -2.97
C VAL A 182 -13.11 -0.26 -1.63
N LEU A 183 -14.36 -0.02 -1.22
CA LEU A 183 -14.66 0.66 0.03
C LEU A 183 -14.12 -0.10 1.24
N VAL A 184 -14.22 -1.44 1.23
CA VAL A 184 -13.63 -2.29 2.28
C VAL A 184 -12.11 -2.17 2.28
N ILE A 185 -11.44 -2.24 1.13
CA ILE A 185 -9.98 -2.10 1.03
C ILE A 185 -9.53 -0.73 1.56
N VAL A 186 -10.16 0.35 1.11
CA VAL A 186 -9.87 1.73 1.55
C VAL A 186 -10.09 1.87 3.06
N GLY A 187 -11.21 1.36 3.57
CA GLY A 187 -11.54 1.43 5.00
C GLY A 187 -10.57 0.65 5.88
N VAL A 188 -10.21 -0.57 5.48
CA VAL A 188 -9.21 -1.38 6.20
C VAL A 188 -7.85 -0.72 6.15
N LYS A 189 -7.42 -0.22 4.99
CA LYS A 189 -6.15 0.50 4.86
C LYS A 189 -6.11 1.72 5.77
N PHE A 190 -7.13 2.58 5.71
CA PHE A 190 -7.27 3.75 6.57
C PHE A 190 -7.17 3.38 8.06
N TRP A 191 -7.85 2.31 8.47
CA TRP A 191 -7.78 1.83 9.86
C TRP A 191 -6.37 1.38 10.25
N LEU A 192 -5.66 0.67 9.36
CA LEU A 192 -4.27 0.27 9.59
C LEU A 192 -3.35 1.49 9.75
N ASP A 193 -3.45 2.48 8.88
CA ASP A 193 -2.59 3.67 8.88
C ASP A 193 -2.86 4.57 10.10
N PHE A 194 -4.11 4.60 10.58
CA PHE A 194 -4.46 5.39 11.76
C PHE A 194 -4.03 4.74 13.08
N PHE A 195 -4.14 3.40 13.19
CA PHE A 195 -3.96 2.68 14.47
C PHE A 195 -2.65 1.88 14.62
N ASN A 196 -2.00 1.44 13.53
CA ASN A 196 -0.80 0.57 13.61
C ASN A 196 0.53 1.28 13.27
N ASP A 197 0.49 2.48 12.70
CA ASP A 197 1.61 3.44 12.66
C ASP A 197 1.54 4.39 13.85
#